data_AF-A0A7S1KND2-F1
#
_entry.id   AF-A0A7S1KND2-F1
#
_cell.length_a   1.000
_cell.length_b   1.000
_cell.length_c   1.000
_cell.angle_alpha   90.00
_cell.angle_beta   90.00
_cell.angle_gamma   90.00
#
_symmetry.space_group_name_H-M   'P 1'
#
loop_
_entity.id
_entity.type
_entity.pdbx_description
1 polymer ?
#
loop_
_entity_poly.entity_id
_entity_poly.type
_entity_poly.pdbx_seq_one_letter_code
_entity_poly.pdbx_strand_id
1 'polypeptide(L)'
;STMTTTSPSEDSTTPQEPTPSLFFYSAKTGNIDSLKECAQGDSTLLGKKDELGNNALHWAASAGHLDCVKFLVDSKKVDVNGTNSSGDTPLHKAVWKGHLDIVKYLVEVAECELAIKNKAGETPHDIAQHLKIKSYLESFEGDDDEDDEEEYDEDEDEDEEAE
;
A
#
# COMPACT_ATOMS: atom_id res chain seq x y z
N SER A 1 21.96 61.54 18.67
CA SER A 1 22.22 61.08 17.30
C SER A 1 21.70 59.67 17.13
N THR A 2 20.76 59.50 16.22
CA THR A 2 20.18 58.23 15.75
C THR A 2 21.04 57.62 14.65
N MET A 3 21.44 56.35 14.75
CA MET A 3 21.75 55.43 13.63
C MET A 3 21.52 54.00 14.17
N THR A 4 20.40 53.31 13.89
CA THR A 4 19.99 52.61 12.66
C THR A 4 20.80 51.31 12.41
N THR A 5 20.08 50.18 12.60
CA THR A 5 20.11 48.89 11.86
C THR A 5 21.39 48.07 11.79
N THR A 6 21.30 46.80 12.16
CA THR A 6 21.20 45.68 11.19
C THR A 6 21.09 44.37 11.97
N SER A 7 19.97 43.66 11.79
CA SER A 7 19.84 42.25 12.15
C SER A 7 20.75 41.41 11.26
N PRO A 8 21.35 40.33 11.76
CA PRO A 8 21.52 39.13 10.97
C PRO A 8 20.27 38.28 11.16
N SER A 9 19.43 38.24 10.13
CA SER A 9 18.50 37.13 9.92
C SER A 9 19.35 35.89 9.68
N GLU A 10 19.55 35.10 10.72
CA GLU A 10 20.14 33.78 10.58
C GLU A 10 19.03 32.86 10.09
N ASP A 11 19.04 32.65 8.78
CA ASP A 11 18.38 31.57 8.08
C ASP A 11 18.85 30.24 8.69
N SER A 12 18.18 29.83 9.77
CA SER A 12 18.35 28.53 10.43
C SER A 12 17.68 27.45 9.60
N THR A 13 18.14 27.26 8.37
CA THR A 13 17.93 26.02 7.63
C THR A 13 18.92 25.00 8.20
N THR A 14 18.64 24.47 9.40
CA THR A 14 19.30 23.26 9.87
C THR A 14 18.92 22.13 8.92
N PRO A 15 19.87 21.37 8.35
CA PRO A 15 19.55 20.13 7.65
C PRO A 15 18.87 19.24 8.68
N GLN A 16 17.56 19.10 8.59
CA GLN A 16 16.80 18.24 9.49
C GLN A 16 17.28 16.82 9.18
N GLU A 17 17.96 16.18 10.13
CA GLU A 17 18.43 14.80 9.96
C GLU A 17 17.28 13.94 9.40
N PRO A 18 17.56 13.00 8.48
CA PRO A 18 16.53 12.19 7.85
C PRO A 18 15.86 11.32 8.91
N THR A 19 14.77 11.83 9.50
CA THR A 19 14.01 11.09 10.51
C THR A 19 13.03 10.15 9.83
N PRO A 20 12.78 8.95 10.39
CA PRO A 20 11.71 8.07 9.90
C PRO A 20 10.37 8.78 9.81
N SER A 21 10.06 9.65 10.79
CA SER A 21 8.83 10.45 10.80
C SER A 21 8.71 11.38 9.60
N LEU A 22 9.78 12.11 9.25
CA LEU A 22 9.80 13.00 8.08
C LEU A 22 9.70 12.21 6.77
N PHE A 23 10.35 11.04 6.70
CA PHE A 23 10.29 10.18 5.52
C PHE A 23 8.86 9.67 5.24
N PHE A 24 8.18 9.11 6.25
CA PHE A 24 6.79 8.69 6.08
C PHE A 24 5.84 9.87 5.83
N TYR A 25 6.08 11.00 6.48
CA TYR A 25 5.28 12.22 6.26
C TYR A 25 5.44 12.75 4.83
N SER A 26 6.64 12.71 4.27
CA SER A 26 6.92 13.12 2.88
C SER A 26 6.19 12.21 1.89
N ALA A 27 6.19 10.90 2.11
CA ALA A 27 5.41 9.95 1.31
C ALA A 27 3.91 10.22 1.39
N LYS A 28 3.39 10.54 2.59
CA LYS A 28 1.97 10.82 2.84
C LYS A 28 1.49 12.14 2.23
N THR A 29 2.35 13.15 2.18
CA THR A 29 2.02 14.50 1.67
C THR A 29 2.39 14.70 0.21
N GLY A 30 3.10 13.75 -0.38
CA GLY A 30 3.51 13.80 -1.79
C GLY A 30 4.73 14.68 -2.04
N ASN A 31 5.47 15.05 -0.98
CA ASN A 31 6.72 15.79 -1.12
C ASN A 31 7.83 14.84 -1.58
N ILE A 32 7.96 14.70 -2.90
CA ILE A 32 8.93 13.80 -3.53
C ILE A 32 10.38 14.22 -3.25
N ASP A 33 10.66 15.52 -3.16
CA ASP A 33 12.00 16.03 -2.95
C ASP A 33 12.50 15.67 -1.54
N SER A 34 11.69 15.94 -0.52
CA SER A 34 12.01 15.53 0.85
C SER A 34 12.03 14.01 1.02
N LEU A 35 11.17 13.28 0.30
CA LEU A 35 11.20 11.82 0.31
C LEU A 35 12.53 11.27 -0.24
N LYS A 36 13.00 11.81 -1.36
CA LYS A 36 14.27 11.44 -1.98
C LYS A 36 15.46 11.85 -1.13
N GLU A 37 15.45 13.07 -0.60
CA GLU A 37 16.51 13.56 0.29
C GLU A 37 16.64 12.69 1.53
N CYS A 38 15.51 12.34 2.17
CA CYS A 38 15.51 11.43 3.31
C CYS A 38 16.07 10.05 2.94
N ALA A 39 15.65 9.47 1.82
CA ALA A 39 16.14 8.17 1.35
C ALA A 39 17.63 8.19 0.94
N GLN A 40 18.13 9.34 0.48
CA GLN A 40 19.53 9.55 0.15
C GLN A 40 20.39 9.71 1.41
N GLY A 41 19.88 10.44 2.41
CA GLY A 41 20.54 10.62 3.70
C GLY A 41 20.58 9.34 4.54
N ASP A 42 19.48 8.58 4.57
CA ASP A 42 19.39 7.27 5.20
C ASP A 42 18.59 6.29 4.33
N SER A 43 19.32 5.46 3.59
CA SER A 43 18.70 4.47 2.70
C SER A 43 18.03 3.30 3.42
N THR A 44 18.24 3.15 4.74
CA THR A 44 17.58 2.10 5.52
C THR A 44 16.09 2.37 5.69
N LEU A 45 15.67 3.64 5.58
CA LEU A 45 14.28 4.09 5.71
C LEU A 45 13.34 3.43 4.70
N LEU A 46 13.83 3.12 3.48
CA LEU A 46 13.04 2.48 2.42
C LEU A 46 12.46 1.11 2.85
N GLY A 47 13.18 0.37 3.70
CA GLY A 47 12.73 -0.92 4.22
C GLY A 47 12.01 -0.84 5.58
N LYS A 48 11.82 0.37 6.13
CA LYS A 48 11.21 0.54 7.46
C LYS A 48 9.68 0.55 7.36
N LYS A 49 9.06 0.15 8.47
CA LYS A 49 7.64 0.30 8.75
C LYS A 49 7.46 1.24 9.94
N ASP A 50 6.38 1.99 9.96
CA ASP A 50 5.97 2.80 11.12
C ASP A 50 5.30 1.92 12.21
N GLU A 51 4.83 2.56 13.28
CA GLU A 51 4.16 1.90 14.41
C GLU A 51 2.86 1.18 14.02
N LEU A 52 2.27 1.54 12.89
CA LEU A 52 1.07 0.91 12.33
C LEU A 52 1.44 -0.19 11.32
N GLY A 53 2.72 -0.50 11.16
CA GLY A 53 3.21 -1.46 10.18
C GLY A 53 3.19 -0.94 8.74
N ASN A 54 2.89 0.33 8.49
CA ASN A 54 2.89 0.89 7.16
C ASN A 54 4.33 1.20 6.72
N ASN A 55 4.71 0.76 5.54
CA ASN A 55 5.87 1.31 4.84
C ASN A 55 5.49 2.63 4.14
N ALA A 56 6.48 3.32 3.56
CA ALA A 56 6.23 4.55 2.82
C ALA A 56 5.28 4.37 1.62
N LEU A 57 5.27 3.19 1.00
CA LEU A 57 4.41 2.90 -0.15
C LEU A 57 2.93 2.84 0.27
N HIS A 58 2.59 2.34 1.45
CA HIS A 58 1.21 2.41 1.97
C HIS A 58 0.73 3.86 2.06
N TRP A 59 1.57 4.76 2.57
CA TRP A 59 1.22 6.17 2.74
C TRP A 59 1.07 6.87 1.38
N ALA A 60 2.02 6.69 0.47
CA ALA A 60 1.96 7.27 -0.87
C ALA A 60 0.77 6.73 -1.68
N ALA A 61 0.51 5.42 -1.59
CA ALA A 61 -0.59 4.75 -2.27
C ALA A 61 -1.95 5.19 -1.71
N SER A 62 -2.09 5.30 -0.38
CA SER A 62 -3.31 5.80 0.28
C SER A 62 -3.61 7.26 -0.06
N ALA A 63 -2.56 8.08 -0.17
CA ALA A 63 -2.68 9.51 -0.39
C ALA A 63 -2.83 9.92 -1.87
N GLY A 64 -2.57 9.01 -2.82
CA GLY A 64 -2.74 9.31 -4.24
C GLY A 64 -1.50 9.93 -4.89
N HIS A 65 -0.30 9.70 -4.36
CA HIS A 65 0.93 10.33 -4.84
C HIS A 65 1.73 9.40 -5.75
N LEU A 66 1.32 9.31 -7.02
CA LEU A 66 1.93 8.40 -8.01
C LEU A 66 3.44 8.59 -8.17
N ASP A 67 3.95 9.82 -8.15
CA ASP A 67 5.40 10.06 -8.30
C ASP A 67 6.21 9.51 -7.12
N CYS A 68 5.65 9.55 -5.90
CA CYS A 68 6.22 8.89 -4.73
C CYS A 68 6.15 7.37 -4.86
N VAL A 69 5.03 6.82 -5.32
CA VAL A 69 4.88 5.37 -5.56
C VAL A 69 5.94 4.88 -6.56
N LYS A 70 6.09 5.57 -7.69
CA LYS A 70 7.10 5.25 -8.71
C LYS A 70 8.50 5.21 -8.12
N PHE A 71 8.92 6.29 -7.46
CA PHE A 71 10.22 6.36 -6.81
C PHE A 71 10.47 5.22 -5.81
N LEU A 72 9.47 4.92 -4.98
CA LEU A 72 9.56 3.88 -3.96
C LEU A 72 9.68 2.48 -4.57
N VAL A 73 8.89 2.17 -5.59
CA VAL A 73 8.95 0.89 -6.32
C VAL A 73 10.28 0.76 -7.07
N ASP A 74 10.71 1.81 -7.77
CA ASP A 74 11.96 1.84 -8.53
C ASP A 74 13.20 1.66 -7.64
N SER A 75 13.10 2.02 -6.35
CA SER A 75 14.18 1.83 -5.39
C SER A 75 14.50 0.35 -5.11
N LYS A 76 13.57 -0.58 -5.40
CA LYS A 76 13.66 -2.04 -5.14
C LYS A 76 13.97 -2.44 -3.69
N LYS A 77 13.87 -1.50 -2.75
CA LYS A 77 14.10 -1.73 -1.31
C LYS A 77 12.83 -1.76 -0.49
N VAL A 78 11.71 -1.37 -1.10
CA VAL A 78 10.40 -1.35 -0.46
C VAL A 78 9.70 -2.67 -0.78
N ASP A 79 9.18 -3.31 0.26
CA ASP A 79 8.32 -4.48 0.12
C ASP A 79 6.93 -4.05 -0.39
N VAL A 80 6.65 -4.35 -1.66
CA VAL A 80 5.39 -3.97 -2.34
C VAL A 80 4.18 -4.78 -1.89
N ASN A 81 4.41 -6.00 -1.40
CA ASN A 81 3.38 -6.91 -0.87
C ASN A 81 3.32 -6.88 0.66
N GLY A 82 4.22 -6.12 1.30
CA GLY A 82 4.31 -6.03 2.74
C GLY A 82 3.00 -5.57 3.36
N THR A 83 2.54 -6.29 4.37
CA THR A 83 1.28 -5.96 5.06
C THR A 83 1.53 -5.05 6.28
N ASN A 84 0.56 -4.20 6.57
CA ASN A 84 0.53 -3.39 7.79
C ASN A 84 -0.17 -4.13 8.95
N SER A 85 -0.37 -3.45 10.09
CA SER A 85 -1.01 -4.02 11.27
C SER A 85 -2.47 -4.46 11.06
N SER A 86 -3.14 -4.00 10.01
CA SER A 86 -4.48 -4.44 9.60
C SER A 86 -4.45 -5.60 8.59
N GLY A 87 -3.26 -6.04 8.16
CA GLY A 87 -3.09 -7.00 7.08
C GLY A 87 -3.22 -6.39 5.69
N ASP A 88 -3.45 -5.08 5.58
CA ASP A 88 -3.57 -4.42 4.29
C ASP A 88 -2.21 -4.30 3.63
N THR A 89 -2.16 -4.53 2.32
CA THR A 89 -1.03 -4.18 1.45
C THR A 89 -1.14 -2.72 0.97
N PRO A 90 -0.11 -2.14 0.34
CA PRO A 90 -0.24 -0.84 -0.33
C PRO A 90 -1.35 -0.83 -1.39
N LEU A 91 -1.58 -1.95 -2.09
CA LEU A 91 -2.66 -2.08 -3.07
C LEU A 91 -4.03 -1.94 -2.40
N HIS A 92 -4.27 -2.56 -1.25
CA HIS A 92 -5.52 -2.38 -0.51
C HIS A 92 -5.79 -0.89 -0.23
N LYS A 93 -4.76 -0.14 0.18
CA LYS A 93 -4.88 1.30 0.44
C LYS A 93 -5.22 2.09 -0.82
N ALA A 94 -4.57 1.81 -1.95
CA ALA A 94 -4.87 2.48 -3.23
C ALA A 94 -6.31 2.20 -3.70
N VAL A 95 -6.74 0.95 -3.61
CA VAL A 95 -8.07 0.51 -4.04
C VAL A 95 -9.17 1.14 -3.19
N TRP A 96 -9.06 1.05 -1.85
CA TRP A 96 -10.01 1.67 -0.93
C TRP A 96 -10.17 3.18 -1.14
N LYS A 97 -9.07 3.84 -1.53
CA LYS A 97 -9.03 5.29 -1.72
C LYS A 97 -9.39 5.76 -3.12
N GLY A 98 -9.54 4.84 -4.08
CA GLY A 98 -9.99 5.19 -5.43
C GLY A 98 -8.91 5.64 -6.40
N HIS A 99 -7.63 5.38 -6.10
CA HIS A 99 -6.50 5.87 -6.91
C HIS A 99 -6.17 4.89 -8.04
N LEU A 100 -6.99 4.90 -9.10
CA LEU A 100 -6.90 3.95 -10.22
C LEU A 100 -5.53 3.96 -10.93
N ASP A 101 -4.90 5.11 -11.06
CA ASP A 101 -3.57 5.26 -11.66
C ASP A 101 -2.48 4.56 -10.85
N ILE A 102 -2.55 4.64 -9.53
CA ILE A 102 -1.67 3.90 -8.62
C ILE A 102 -1.97 2.41 -8.64
N VAL A 103 -3.25 2.02 -8.64
CA VAL A 103 -3.65 0.61 -8.77
C VAL A 103 -3.02 0.01 -10.02
N LYS A 104 -3.21 0.63 -11.18
CA LYS A 104 -2.61 0.19 -12.44
C LYS A 104 -1.10 0.07 -12.35
N TYR A 105 -0.43 1.07 -11.78
CA TYR A 105 1.01 1.03 -11.64
C TYR A 105 1.50 -0.12 -10.74
N LEU A 106 0.83 -0.37 -9.62
CA LEU A 106 1.19 -1.44 -8.70
C LEU A 106 0.94 -2.83 -9.32
N VAL A 107 -0.14 -3.01 -10.07
CA VAL A 107 -0.45 -4.28 -10.74
C VAL A 107 0.46 -4.54 -11.93
N GLU A 108 0.60 -3.56 -12.84
CA GLU A 108 1.30 -3.76 -14.12
C GLU A 108 2.82 -3.62 -14.03
N VAL A 109 3.33 -2.82 -13.10
CA VAL A 109 4.78 -2.49 -13.02
C VAL A 109 5.42 -3.07 -11.77
N ALA A 110 4.74 -2.96 -10.61
CA ALA A 110 5.28 -3.50 -9.37
C ALA A 110 5.01 -5.01 -9.21
N GLU A 111 4.23 -5.61 -10.12
CA GLU A 111 3.86 -7.04 -10.12
C GLU A 111 3.35 -7.51 -8.75
N CYS A 112 2.55 -6.67 -8.08
CA CYS A 112 2.07 -6.97 -6.74
C CYS A 112 1.04 -8.12 -6.74
N GLU A 113 0.98 -8.84 -5.62
CA GLU A 113 0.05 -9.96 -5.45
C GLU A 113 -1.38 -9.45 -5.17
N LEU A 114 -2.35 -9.90 -5.98
CA LEU A 114 -3.75 -9.47 -5.89
C LEU A 114 -4.57 -10.32 -4.89
N ALA A 115 -4.12 -11.53 -4.58
CA ALA A 115 -4.86 -12.48 -3.73
C ALA A 115 -4.56 -12.36 -2.23
N ILE A 116 -3.70 -11.41 -1.82
CA ILE A 116 -3.38 -11.23 -0.40
C ILE A 116 -4.63 -10.73 0.34
N LYS A 117 -5.02 -11.45 1.39
CA LYS A 117 -6.15 -11.08 2.24
C LYS A 117 -5.69 -10.26 3.45
N ASN A 118 -6.43 -9.21 3.77
CA ASN A 118 -6.26 -8.47 5.01
C ASN A 118 -6.74 -9.31 6.22
N LYS A 119 -6.69 -8.73 7.44
CA LYS A 119 -7.15 -9.44 8.65
C LYS A 119 -8.66 -9.71 8.69
N ALA A 120 -9.45 -9.04 7.88
CA ALA A 120 -10.89 -9.31 7.71
C ALA A 120 -11.16 -10.42 6.68
N GLY A 121 -10.12 -10.96 6.03
CA GLY A 121 -10.26 -11.99 4.98
C GLY A 121 -10.56 -11.42 3.60
N GLU A 122 -10.48 -10.10 3.43
CA GLU A 122 -10.82 -9.39 2.20
C GLU A 122 -9.57 -9.17 1.35
N THR A 123 -9.66 -9.40 0.05
CA THR A 123 -8.66 -9.03 -0.96
C THR A 123 -8.79 -7.54 -1.33
N PRO A 124 -7.81 -6.96 -2.06
CA PRO A 124 -7.97 -5.64 -2.67
C PRO A 124 -9.22 -5.52 -3.54
N HIS A 125 -9.63 -6.58 -4.25
CA HIS A 125 -10.87 -6.58 -5.04
C HIS A 125 -12.10 -6.42 -4.14
N ASP A 126 -12.19 -7.20 -3.06
CA ASP A 126 -13.36 -7.24 -2.17
C ASP A 126 -13.68 -5.86 -1.57
N ILE A 127 -12.63 -5.10 -1.27
CA ILE A 127 -12.75 -3.76 -0.67
C ILE A 127 -12.94 -2.63 -1.68
N ALA A 128 -13.00 -2.92 -2.98
CA ALA A 128 -13.10 -1.92 -4.04
C ALA A 128 -14.46 -1.22 -4.06
N GLN A 129 -14.49 0.04 -3.63
CA GLN A 129 -15.71 0.87 -3.66
C GLN A 129 -15.96 1.54 -5.01
N HIS A 130 -14.93 1.60 -5.86
CA HIS A 130 -14.98 2.32 -7.14
C HIS A 130 -15.15 1.34 -8.30
N LEU A 131 -16.27 1.46 -9.05
CA LEU A 131 -16.60 0.57 -10.17
C LEU A 131 -15.46 0.40 -11.19
N LYS A 132 -14.74 1.49 -11.49
CA LYS A 132 -13.61 1.44 -12.45
C LYS A 132 -12.42 0.63 -11.94
N ILE A 133 -12.18 0.64 -10.63
CA ILE A 133 -11.11 -0.15 -10.01
C ILE A 133 -11.56 -1.59 -9.88
N LYS A 134 -12.81 -1.81 -9.44
CA LYS A 134 -13.39 -3.15 -9.34
C LYS A 134 -13.33 -3.89 -10.67
N SER A 135 -13.89 -3.30 -11.73
CA SER A 135 -13.84 -3.87 -13.09
C SER A 135 -12.42 -4.05 -13.64
N TYR A 136 -11.45 -3.23 -13.20
CA TYR A 136 -10.06 -3.41 -13.58
C TYR A 136 -9.45 -4.63 -12.88
N LEU A 137 -9.67 -4.82 -11.58
CA LEU A 137 -9.15 -5.97 -10.83
C LEU A 137 -9.81 -7.29 -11.26
N GLU A 138 -11.11 -7.26 -11.51
CA GLU A 138 -11.89 -8.40 -12.04
C GLU A 138 -11.32 -8.92 -13.37
N SER A 139 -10.70 -8.06 -14.18
CA SER A 139 -10.05 -8.49 -15.43
C SER A 139 -8.81 -9.38 -15.24
N PHE A 140 -8.29 -9.49 -14.01
CA PHE A 140 -7.17 -10.34 -13.65
C PHE A 140 -7.60 -11.62 -12.91
N GLU A 141 -8.86 -11.72 -12.48
CA GLU A 141 -9.44 -12.87 -11.77
C GLU A 141 -10.04 -13.90 -12.74
N GLY A 142 -9.52 -13.95 -13.97
CA GLY A 142 -10.06 -14.78 -15.04
C GLY A 142 -10.09 -16.27 -14.69
N ASP A 143 -11.31 -16.80 -14.67
CA ASP A 143 -11.70 -18.21 -14.84
C ASP A 143 -11.05 -19.20 -13.85
N ASP A 144 -11.27 -19.02 -12.55
CA ASP A 144 -11.44 -20.18 -11.68
C ASP A 144 -12.78 -20.82 -12.08
N ASP A 145 -12.74 -21.70 -13.09
CA ASP A 145 -13.85 -22.57 -13.44
C ASP A 145 -14.37 -23.24 -12.16
N GLU A 146 -15.58 -22.85 -11.75
CA GLU A 146 -16.40 -23.55 -10.77
C GLU A 146 -16.78 -24.94 -11.32
N ASP A 147 -15.83 -25.88 -11.34
CA ASP A 147 -16.10 -27.31 -11.53
C ASP A 147 -15.63 -28.03 -10.27
N ASP A 148 -16.42 -27.92 -9.19
CA ASP A 148 -16.51 -28.93 -8.12
C ASP A 148 -17.90 -28.79 -7.45
N GLU A 149 -18.96 -28.81 -8.27
CA GLU A 149 -20.25 -29.39 -7.83
C GLU A 149 -20.20 -30.90 -8.07
N GLU A 150 -19.52 -31.66 -7.21
CA GLU A 150 -19.74 -33.11 -7.14
C GLU A 150 -20.65 -33.38 -5.92
N GLU A 151 -21.93 -33.34 -6.25
CA GLU A 151 -22.97 -34.35 -6.01
C GLU A 151 -23.09 -34.98 -4.61
N TYR A 152 -24.33 -34.95 -4.12
CA TYR A 152 -24.78 -35.53 -2.86
C TYR A 152 -24.72 -37.07 -2.91
N ASP A 153 -23.92 -37.70 -2.03
CA ASP A 153 -24.18 -39.09 -1.65
C ASP A 153 -25.25 -39.10 -0.54
N GLU A 154 -26.51 -39.26 -0.96
CA GLU A 154 -27.57 -39.78 -0.11
C GLU A 154 -27.26 -41.26 0.19
N ASP A 155 -26.48 -41.53 1.23
CA ASP A 155 -26.48 -42.87 1.83
C ASP A 155 -27.80 -43.04 2.61
N GLU A 156 -28.86 -43.32 1.86
CA GLU A 156 -29.95 -44.20 2.30
C GLU A 156 -29.35 -45.59 2.56
N ASP A 157 -28.94 -45.86 3.80
CA ASP A 157 -28.96 -47.23 4.31
C ASP A 157 -30.04 -47.32 5.39
N GLU A 158 -31.22 -47.74 4.91
CA GLU A 158 -32.21 -48.46 5.69
C GLU A 158 -31.59 -49.70 6.37
N ASP A 159 -32.19 -50.08 7.49
CA ASP A 159 -32.14 -51.39 8.16
C ASP A 159 -30.90 -51.77 8.99
N GLU A 160 -31.07 -51.80 10.32
CA GLU A 160 -31.46 -53.05 10.97
C GLU A 160 -31.86 -52.83 12.43
N GLU A 161 -33.09 -53.24 12.76
CA GLU A 161 -33.48 -53.61 14.12
C GLU A 161 -32.60 -54.74 14.65
N ALA A 162 -32.15 -54.65 15.91
CA ALA A 162 -32.16 -55.78 16.85
C ALA A 162 -31.84 -55.35 18.29
N GLU A 163 -32.88 -55.45 19.13
CA GLU A 163 -32.94 -55.77 20.59
C GLU A 163 -32.07 -54.97 21.60
#